data_AF-A0A2X0L9J3-F1
#
_entry.id   AF-A0A2X0L9J3-F1
#
_cell.length_a   1.000
_cell.length_b   1.000
_cell.length_c   1.000
_cell.angle_alpha   90.00
_cell.angle_beta   90.00
_cell.angle_gamma   90.00
#
_symmetry.space_group_name_H-M   'P 1'
#
loop_
_entity.id
_entity.type
_entity.pdbx_description
1 polymer ?
#
loop_
_entity_poly.entity_id
_entity_poly.type
_entity_poly.pdbx_seq_one_letter_code
_entity_poly.pdbx_strand_id
1 'polypeptide(L)'
;MDASAMNPATAQAFEAMMQQKQMKDFMNLYTNLVERCFNTCCNDFTSKALSSKEDACISTCADKFLKHSERVGLRFSEMNAQMMAKR
;
A
#
# COMPACT_ATOMS: atom_id res chain seq x y z
N MET A 1 2.46 -18.63 -2.10
CA MET A 1 3.55 -18.97 -3.04
C MET A 1 4.52 -19.81 -2.27
N ASP A 2 4.49 -21.12 -2.49
CA ASP A 2 5.29 -22.09 -1.74
C ASP A 2 6.62 -22.32 -2.48
N ALA A 3 7.73 -21.92 -1.85
CA ALA A 3 9.08 -22.01 -2.42
C ALA A 3 9.73 -23.39 -2.19
N SER A 4 9.02 -24.32 -1.55
CA SER A 4 9.54 -25.64 -1.16
C SER A 4 9.91 -26.56 -2.35
N ALA A 5 9.48 -26.20 -3.56
CA ALA A 5 9.79 -26.94 -4.80
C ALA A 5 10.95 -26.34 -5.62
N MET A 6 11.61 -25.26 -5.14
CA MET A 6 12.69 -24.58 -5.86
C MET A 6 14.07 -25.01 -5.35
N ASN A 7 15.05 -25.15 -6.25
CA ASN A 7 16.46 -25.39 -5.92
C ASN A 7 16.93 -24.37 -4.85
N PRO A 8 17.66 -24.76 -3.78
CA PRO A 8 18.07 -23.84 -2.71
C PRO A 8 18.73 -22.53 -3.18
N ALA A 9 19.49 -22.55 -4.28
CA ALA A 9 20.05 -21.34 -4.88
C ALA A 9 18.98 -20.41 -5.51
N THR A 10 17.90 -20.97 -6.08
CA THR A 10 16.80 -20.19 -6.63
C THR A 10 15.81 -19.72 -5.56
N ALA A 11 15.69 -20.45 -4.44
CA ALA A 11 14.91 -20.02 -3.28
C ALA A 11 15.49 -18.76 -2.62
N GLN A 12 16.82 -18.70 -2.43
CA GLN A 12 17.48 -17.52 -1.87
C GLN A 12 17.35 -16.29 -2.79
N ALA A 13 17.55 -16.47 -4.10
CA ALA A 13 17.35 -15.40 -5.09
C ALA A 13 15.89 -14.91 -5.12
N PHE A 14 14.93 -15.82 -4.97
CA PHE A 14 13.51 -15.50 -4.90
C PHE A 14 13.16 -14.70 -3.64
N GLU A 15 13.69 -15.09 -2.48
CA GLU A 15 13.47 -14.37 -1.22
C GLU A 15 14.01 -12.93 -1.29
N ALA A 16 15.23 -12.75 -1.80
CA ALA A 16 15.82 -11.43 -2.02
C ALA A 16 14.97 -10.56 -2.96
N MET A 17 14.46 -11.15 -4.05
CA MET A 17 13.56 -10.47 -4.98
C MET A 17 12.24 -10.07 -4.29
N MET A 18 11.67 -10.95 -3.45
CA MET A 18 10.45 -10.64 -2.71
C MET A 18 10.65 -9.49 -1.71
N GLN A 19 11.77 -9.46 -0.99
CA GLN A 19 12.09 -8.36 -0.08
C GLN A 19 12.23 -7.03 -0.82
N GLN A 20 12.94 -7.02 -1.95
CA GLN A 20 13.06 -5.83 -2.80
C GLN A 20 11.70 -5.36 -3.29
N LYS A 21 10.84 -6.30 -3.70
CA LYS A 21 9.48 -6.00 -4.16
C LYS A 21 8.63 -5.41 -3.04
N GLN A 22 8.66 -5.97 -1.83
CA GLN A 22 7.92 -5.42 -0.68
C GLN A 22 8.31 -3.97 -0.41
N MET A 23 9.61 -3.65 -0.44
CA MET A 23 10.08 -2.28 -0.24
C MET A 23 9.55 -1.34 -1.33
N LYS A 24 9.60 -1.77 -2.60
CA LYS A 24 9.07 -0.99 -3.72
C LYS A 24 7.57 -0.74 -3.59
N ASP A 25 6.80 -1.78 -3.25
CA ASP A 25 5.36 -1.70 -3.08
C ASP A 25 4.99 -0.76 -1.91
N PHE A 26 5.77 -0.78 -0.83
CA PHE A 26 5.62 0.16 0.29
C PHE A 26 5.88 1.61 -0.13
N MET A 27 6.96 1.88 -0.88
CA MET A 27 7.25 3.24 -1.35
C MET A 27 6.16 3.76 -2.30
N ASN A 28 5.59 2.89 -3.13
CA ASN A 28 4.44 3.23 -3.97
C ASN A 28 3.21 3.54 -3.11
N LEU A 29 2.91 2.74 -2.08
CA LEU A 29 1.81 3.00 -1.16
C LEU A 29 1.97 4.37 -0.49
N TYR A 30 3.17 4.65 0.01
CA TYR A 30 3.49 5.93 0.66
C TYR A 30 3.29 7.12 -0.29
N THR A 31 3.81 7.02 -1.52
CA THR A 31 3.70 8.12 -2.51
C THR A 31 2.24 8.39 -2.87
N ASN A 32 1.46 7.33 -3.11
CA ASN A 32 0.02 7.45 -3.39
C ASN A 32 -0.76 8.04 -2.20
N LEU A 33 -0.41 7.65 -0.97
CA LEU A 33 -1.02 8.21 0.23
C LEU A 33 -0.77 9.71 0.34
N VAL A 34 0.49 10.14 0.17
CA VAL A 34 0.88 11.54 0.24
C VAL A 34 0.14 12.37 -0.82
N GLU A 35 0.17 11.92 -2.07
CA GLU A 35 -0.52 12.61 -3.18
C GLU A 35 -2.03 12.71 -2.91
N ARG A 36 -2.66 11.62 -2.47
CA ARG A 36 -4.09 11.58 -2.22
C ARG A 36 -4.49 12.54 -1.09
N CYS A 37 -3.78 12.52 0.02
CA CYS A 37 -4.12 13.35 1.16
C CYS A 37 -3.81 14.82 0.90
N PHE A 38 -2.73 15.13 0.18
CA PHE A 38 -2.45 16.50 -0.27
C PHE A 38 -3.59 17.04 -1.14
N ASN A 39 -3.98 16.31 -2.20
CA ASN A 39 -5.04 16.75 -3.12
C ASN A 39 -6.44 16.83 -2.47
N THR A 40 -6.67 16.10 -1.37
CA THR A 40 -7.97 16.08 -0.68
C THR A 40 -8.05 17.13 0.42
N CYS A 41 -6.96 17.33 1.16
CA CYS A 41 -6.97 18.10 2.40
C CYS A 41 -6.31 19.48 2.27
N CYS A 42 -5.24 19.62 1.49
CA CYS A 42 -4.51 20.89 1.37
C CYS A 42 -5.18 21.78 0.32
N ASN A 43 -6.05 22.67 0.76
CA ASN A 43 -6.87 23.50 -0.12
C ASN A 43 -6.76 25.00 0.18
N ASP A 44 -6.07 25.39 1.25
CA ASP A 44 -5.77 26.78 1.57
C ASP A 44 -4.29 27.07 1.32
N PHE A 45 -4.00 28.00 0.42
CA PHE A 45 -2.64 28.39 0.02
C PHE A 45 -2.29 29.81 0.46
N THR A 46 -2.98 30.35 1.47
CA THR A 46 -2.69 31.68 2.03
C THR A 46 -1.48 31.69 2.97
N SER A 47 -1.01 30.52 3.40
CA SER A 47 0.12 30.30 4.31
C SER A 47 1.05 29.20 3.79
N LYS A 48 2.32 29.22 4.24
CA LYS A 48 3.28 28.13 4.01
C LYS A 48 3.09 26.96 4.98
N ALA A 49 2.42 27.19 6.10
CA ALA A 49 2.15 26.19 7.11
C ALA A 49 0.71 25.69 6.99
N LEU A 50 0.51 24.39 7.25
CA LEU A 50 -0.81 23.79 7.30
C LEU A 50 -1.64 24.41 8.42
N SER A 51 -2.92 24.61 8.16
CA SER A 51 -3.87 24.97 9.20
C SER A 51 -4.22 23.76 10.08
N SER A 52 -4.73 24.01 11.28
CA SER A 52 -5.19 22.94 12.18
C SER A 52 -6.29 22.05 11.58
N LYS A 53 -7.10 22.60 10.66
CA LYS A 53 -8.12 21.85 9.92
C LYS A 53 -7.49 20.91 8.89
N GLU A 54 -6.47 21.36 8.17
CA GLU A 54 -5.76 20.54 7.20
C GLU A 54 -4.98 19.42 7.88
N ASP A 55 -4.31 19.69 9.01
CA ASP A 55 -3.62 18.67 9.83
C ASP A 55 -4.57 17.56 10.31
N ALA A 56 -5.75 17.95 10.81
CA ALA A 56 -6.77 17.00 11.24
C ALA A 56 -7.33 16.17 10.05
N CYS A 57 -7.49 16.82 8.88
CA CYS A 57 -7.91 16.15 7.65
C CYS A 57 -6.87 15.13 7.18
N ILE A 58 -5.59 15.49 7.13
CA ILE A 58 -4.49 14.61 6.70
C ILE A 58 -4.40 13.39 7.60
N SER A 59 -4.49 13.59 8.92
CA SER A 59 -4.50 12.49 9.90
C SER A 59 -5.64 11.51 9.65
N THR A 60 -6.85 12.04 9.41
CA THR A 60 -8.03 11.23 9.09
C THR A 60 -7.91 10.55 7.72
N CYS A 61 -7.34 11.23 6.73
CA CYS A 61 -7.12 10.71 5.39
C CYS A 61 -6.16 9.52 5.41
N ALA A 62 -5.03 9.64 6.13
CA ALA A 62 -4.05 8.58 6.26
C ALA A 62 -4.64 7.33 6.92
N ASP A 63 -5.32 7.49 8.05
CA ASP A 63 -5.97 6.37 8.74
C ASP A 63 -7.01 5.67 7.86
N LYS A 64 -7.87 6.44 7.19
CA LYS A 64 -8.87 5.89 6.25
C LYS A 64 -8.23 5.17 5.08
N PHE A 65 -7.18 5.73 4.48
CA PHE A 65 -6.53 5.15 3.31
C PHE A 65 -5.80 3.85 3.63
N LEU A 66 -5.11 3.78 4.78
CA LEU A 66 -4.44 2.55 5.22
C LEU A 66 -5.45 1.44 5.53
N LYS A 67 -6.49 1.74 6.32
CA LYS A 67 -7.59 0.79 6.61
C LYS A 67 -8.30 0.33 5.33
N HIS A 68 -8.49 1.24 4.38
CA HIS A 68 -9.06 0.92 3.08
C HIS A 68 -8.14 -0.02 2.29
N SER A 69 -6.86 0.30 2.18
CA SER A 69 -5.87 -0.51 1.47
C SER A 69 -5.77 -1.93 2.04
N GLU A 70 -5.76 -2.07 3.37
CA GLU A 70 -5.78 -3.37 4.05
C GLU A 70 -7.04 -4.17 3.70
N ARG A 71 -8.22 -3.54 3.82
CA ARG A 71 -9.49 -4.20 3.53
C ARG A 71 -9.59 -4.65 2.07
N VAL A 72 -9.15 -3.80 1.13
CA VAL A 72 -9.11 -4.14 -0.30
C VAL A 72 -8.15 -5.30 -0.54
N GLY A 73 -6.97 -5.29 0.08
CA GLY A 73 -6.00 -6.38 0.00
C GLY A 73 -6.56 -7.73 0.45
N LEU A 74 -7.29 -7.75 1.57
CA LEU A 74 -7.95 -8.97 2.05
C LEU A 74 -8.98 -9.50 1.04
N ARG A 75 -9.87 -8.64 0.54
CA ARG A 75 -10.90 -9.04 -0.43
C ARG A 75 -10.30 -9.48 -1.76
N PHE A 76 -9.24 -8.81 -2.21
CA PHE A 76 -8.51 -9.19 -3.41
C PHE A 76 -7.92 -10.60 -3.28
N SER A 77 -7.30 -10.92 -2.14
CA SER A 77 -6.76 -12.26 -1.87
C SER A 77 -7.85 -13.33 -1.91
N GLU A 78 -9.00 -13.09 -1.25
CA GLU A 78 -10.16 -14.00 -1.28
C GLU A 78 -10.66 -14.24 -2.71
N MET A 79 -10.85 -13.17 -3.50
CA MET A 79 -11.34 -13.28 -4.87
C MET A 79 -10.32 -13.95 -5.80
N ASN A 80 -9.03 -13.67 -5.62
CA ASN A 80 -7.97 -14.31 -6.38
C ASN A 80 -7.91 -15.82 -6.12
N ALA A 81 -8.07 -16.25 -4.86
CA ALA A 81 -8.16 -17.67 -4.52
C ALA A 81 -9.38 -18.35 -5.19
N GLN A 82 -10.55 -17.69 -5.17
CA GLN A 82 -11.74 -18.19 -5.86
C GLN A 82 -11.56 -18.29 -7.38
N MET A 83 -10.90 -17.31 -8.01
CA MET A 83 -10.61 -17.35 -9.45
C MET A 83 -9.66 -18.48 -9.82
N MET A 84 -8.64 -18.75 -9.00
CA MET A 84 -7.70 -19.84 -9.23
C MET A 84 -8.35 -21.21 -9.01
N ALA A 85 -9.33 -21.32 -8.10
CA ALA A 85 -10.10 -22.54 -7.86
C ALA A 85 -11.17 -22.84 -8.93
N LYS A 86 -11.58 -21.82 -9.71
CA LYS A 86 -12.51 -21.98 -10.85
C LYS A 86 -11.82 -22.32 -12.17
N ARG A 87 -10.49 -22.34 -12.18
CA ARG A 87 -9.67 -22.81 -13.31
C ARG A 87 -9.34 -24.28 -13.14
#